data_AF-A0A6C0HH14-F1
#
_entry.id   AF-A0A6C0HH14-F1
#
_cell.length_a   1.000
_cell.length_b   1.000
_cell.length_c   1.000
_cell.angle_alpha   90.00
_cell.angle_beta   90.00
_cell.angle_gamma   90.00
#
_symmetry.space_group_name_H-M   'P 1'
#
loop_
_entity.id
_entity.type
_entity.pdbx_description
1 polymer ?
#
loop_
_entity_poly.entity_id
_entity_poly.type
_entity_poly.pdbx_seq_one_letter_code
_entity_poly.pdbx_strand_id
1 'polypeptide(L)'
;MFSNGVELTTAYPPIVDRPKSIYGYQTHNLYKDVPPMMNDGRVIVASWQPEAVVNNNLVKMAGLTSNWQYRQYLTDNASSIIKQNLAETMNDIGYIARYAQAPTIPYTPPYTYKSYLDKTNAPGYEQSDLKVLYFSREELNARKVSPAITQEQLIANSKFMQ
;
A
#
# COMPACT_ATOMS: atom_id res chain seq x y z
N MET A 1 -42.84 -44.06 8.65
CA MET A 1 -43.38 -42.69 8.49
C MET A 1 -42.64 -42.06 7.34
N PHE A 2 -43.28 -41.88 6.19
CA PHE A 2 -42.64 -41.25 5.03
C PHE A 2 -42.72 -39.73 5.20
N SER A 3 -41.57 -39.06 5.12
CA SER A 3 -41.46 -37.60 5.10
C SER A 3 -42.05 -37.09 3.79
N ASN A 4 -43.12 -36.29 3.87
CA ASN A 4 -43.65 -35.61 2.70
C ASN A 4 -42.65 -34.52 2.29
N GLY A 5 -42.18 -34.58 1.04
CA GLY A 5 -41.28 -33.57 0.48
C GLY A 5 -41.97 -32.22 0.34
N VAL A 6 -41.35 -31.18 0.90
CA VAL A 6 -41.84 -29.79 0.79
C VAL A 6 -41.40 -29.23 -0.58
N GLU A 7 -42.27 -28.46 -1.24
CA GLU A 7 -41.97 -27.86 -2.54
C GLU A 7 -40.80 -26.86 -2.46
N LEU A 8 -39.94 -26.82 -3.49
CA LEU A 8 -38.76 -25.94 -3.57
C LEU A 8 -39.08 -24.45 -3.36
N THR A 9 -40.32 -24.04 -3.63
CA THR A 9 -40.82 -22.67 -3.51
C THR A 9 -40.93 -22.18 -2.07
N THR A 10 -40.93 -23.09 -1.09
CA THR A 10 -41.00 -22.77 0.35
C THR A 10 -39.68 -22.98 1.09
N ALA A 11 -38.60 -23.36 0.38
CA ALA A 11 -37.27 -23.55 0.96
C ALA A 11 -36.66 -22.26 1.52
N TYR A 12 -37.08 -21.10 0.99
CA TYR A 12 -36.66 -19.79 1.48
C TYR A 12 -37.91 -18.94 1.75
N PRO A 13 -38.07 -18.35 2.94
CA PRO A 13 -39.17 -17.45 3.20
C PRO A 13 -39.07 -16.27 2.22
N PRO A 14 -40.16 -15.89 1.54
CA PRO A 14 -40.17 -14.68 0.71
C PRO A 14 -39.82 -13.49 1.62
N ILE A 15 -38.89 -12.66 1.16
CA ILE A 15 -38.51 -11.44 1.88
C ILE A 15 -39.66 -10.44 1.69
N VAL A 16 -40.70 -10.57 2.51
CA VAL A 16 -41.82 -9.63 2.54
C VAL A 16 -41.44 -8.53 3.54
N ASP A 17 -41.36 -7.29 3.05
CA ASP A 17 -41.24 -6.05 3.83
C ASP A 17 -40.05 -5.91 4.80
N ARG A 18 -38.82 -5.98 4.27
CA ARG A 18 -37.70 -5.32 4.97
C ARG A 18 -37.57 -3.88 4.47
N PRO A 19 -37.68 -2.85 5.34
CA PRO A 19 -37.49 -1.47 4.90
C PRO A 19 -36.08 -1.33 4.35
N LYS A 20 -35.98 -0.83 3.11
CA LYS A 20 -34.70 -0.53 2.45
C LYS A 20 -33.93 0.47 3.32
N SER A 21 -32.66 0.21 3.62
CA SER A 21 -31.87 1.15 4.40
C SER A 21 -31.79 2.49 3.66
N ILE A 22 -32.14 3.56 4.37
CA ILE A 22 -32.23 4.94 3.86
C ILE A 22 -30.97 5.76 4.21
N TYR A 23 -30.04 5.18 4.97
CA TYR A 23 -28.84 5.84 5.46
C TYR A 23 -27.59 5.14 4.94
N GLY A 24 -26.72 5.88 4.24
CA GLY A 24 -25.31 5.59 3.99
C GLY A 24 -24.96 4.27 3.32
N TYR A 25 -24.41 4.35 2.11
CA TYR A 25 -23.99 3.20 1.30
C TYR A 25 -23.15 2.20 2.10
N GLN A 26 -23.56 0.92 2.01
CA GLN A 26 -22.85 -0.30 2.39
C GLN A 26 -23.03 -0.88 3.80
N THR A 27 -23.86 -0.29 4.67
CA THR A 27 -24.29 -1.00 5.89
C THR A 27 -25.75 -1.43 5.76
N HIS A 28 -26.03 -2.73 5.87
CA HIS A 28 -27.40 -3.25 6.07
C HIS A 28 -27.86 -2.94 7.50
N ASN A 29 -27.78 -1.67 7.91
CA ASN A 29 -28.14 -1.26 9.24
C ASN A 29 -29.61 -0.81 9.28
N LEU A 30 -30.41 -1.50 10.07
CA LEU A 30 -31.83 -1.19 10.28
C LEU A 30 -32.02 -0.06 11.32
N TYR A 31 -31.07 0.09 12.24
CA TYR A 31 -31.22 0.95 13.42
C TYR A 31 -30.09 1.99 13.47
N LYS A 32 -30.45 3.27 13.51
CA LYS A 32 -29.53 4.41 13.40
C LYS A 32 -28.51 4.50 14.55
N ASP A 33 -28.94 4.21 15.77
CA ASP A 33 -28.15 4.50 16.98
C ASP A 33 -27.36 3.27 17.48
N VAL A 34 -27.35 2.18 16.72
CA VAL A 34 -26.59 0.98 17.04
C VAL A 34 -25.68 0.61 15.87
N PRO A 35 -24.47 0.09 16.13
CA PRO A 35 -23.59 -0.35 15.08
C PRO A 35 -24.24 -1.50 14.28
N PRO A 36 -23.98 -1.61 12.97
CA PRO A 36 -24.50 -2.70 12.16
C PRO A 36 -24.05 -4.05 12.71
N MET A 37 -24.97 -4.99 12.89
CA MET A 37 -24.63 -6.36 13.31
C MET A 37 -24.08 -7.14 12.11
N MET A 38 -22.75 -7.14 11.93
CA MET A 38 -22.06 -7.93 10.90
C MET A 38 -21.12 -8.97 11.56
N ASN A 39 -21.26 -10.25 11.18
CA ASN A 39 -20.51 -11.38 11.74
C ASN A 39 -18.99 -11.32 11.45
N ASP A 40 -18.60 -10.66 10.35
CA ASP A 40 -17.21 -10.56 9.89
C ASP A 40 -16.44 -9.39 10.54
N GLY A 41 -17.06 -8.65 11.48
CA GLY A 41 -16.40 -7.50 12.13
C GLY A 41 -16.05 -6.31 11.22
N ARG A 42 -16.28 -6.44 9.91
CA ARG A 42 -16.09 -5.40 8.89
C ARG A 42 -17.24 -4.39 8.87
N VAL A 43 -17.62 -3.86 10.04
CA VAL A 43 -18.23 -2.53 10.10
C VAL A 43 -17.10 -1.55 9.82
N ILE A 44 -16.75 -1.45 8.53
CA ILE A 44 -15.80 -0.45 8.08
C ILE A 44 -16.63 0.82 7.95
N VAL A 45 -16.35 1.79 8.81
CA VAL A 45 -16.56 3.22 8.54
C VAL A 45 -15.68 3.67 7.36
N ALA A 46 -15.62 2.89 6.28
CA ALA A 46 -15.00 3.31 5.04
C ALA A 46 -16.00 4.23 4.35
N SER A 47 -16.08 5.46 4.83
CA SER A 47 -16.75 6.56 4.16
C SER A 47 -15.92 7.06 2.98
N TRP A 48 -15.16 6.19 2.30
CA TRP A 48 -14.32 6.57 1.18
C TRP A 48 -15.20 7.24 0.12
N GLN A 49 -15.06 8.55 0.00
CA GLN A 49 -15.69 9.35 -1.04
C GLN A 49 -14.64 9.59 -2.12
N PRO A 50 -15.01 9.50 -3.41
CA PRO A 50 -14.10 9.88 -4.46
C PRO A 50 -13.63 11.33 -4.26
N GLU A 51 -12.33 11.58 -4.41
CA GLU A 51 -11.74 12.91 -4.22
C GLU A 51 -12.41 13.97 -5.10
N ALA A 52 -12.87 13.60 -6.30
CA ALA A 52 -13.64 14.48 -7.18
C ALA A 52 -14.94 14.99 -6.54
N VAL A 53 -15.64 14.16 -5.75
CA VAL A 53 -16.85 14.55 -5.03
C VAL A 53 -16.50 15.49 -3.88
N VAL A 54 -15.44 15.18 -3.12
CA VAL A 54 -14.93 16.02 -2.03
C VAL A 54 -14.52 17.40 -2.56
N ASN A 55 -13.77 17.44 -3.66
CA ASN A 55 -13.35 18.69 -4.29
C ASN A 55 -14.54 19.51 -4.81
N ASN A 56 -15.53 18.86 -5.45
CA ASN A 56 -16.74 19.55 -5.88
C ASN A 56 -17.51 20.16 -4.70
N ASN A 57 -17.54 19.48 -3.56
CA ASN A 57 -18.15 20.02 -2.34
C ASN A 57 -17.32 21.18 -1.78
N LEU A 58 -15.99 21.09 -1.76
CA LEU A 58 -15.10 22.18 -1.37
C LEU A 58 -15.34 23.43 -2.23
N VAL A 59 -15.40 23.27 -3.55
CA VAL A 59 -15.67 24.36 -4.49
C VAL A 59 -17.03 25.03 -4.20
N LYS A 60 -18.07 24.22 -3.96
CA LYS A 60 -19.41 24.73 -3.62
C LYS A 60 -19.46 25.42 -2.26
N MET A 61 -18.83 24.83 -1.24
CA MET A 61 -18.81 25.34 0.13
C MET A 61 -18.01 26.64 0.24
N ALA A 62 -16.88 26.74 -0.46
CA ALA A 62 -16.07 27.95 -0.52
C ALA A 62 -16.61 29.00 -1.52
N GLY A 63 -17.69 28.70 -2.25
CA GLY A 63 -18.31 29.62 -3.20
C GLY A 63 -17.40 30.01 -4.36
N LEU A 64 -16.50 29.11 -4.78
CA LEU A 64 -15.50 29.40 -5.80
C LEU A 64 -16.14 29.31 -7.19
N THR A 65 -16.14 30.42 -7.92
CA THR A 65 -16.78 30.50 -9.25
C THR A 65 -15.79 30.46 -10.40
N SER A 66 -14.52 30.81 -10.16
CA SER A 66 -13.48 30.88 -11.19
C SER A 66 -12.25 30.04 -10.86
N ASN A 67 -11.56 29.57 -11.91
CA ASN A 67 -10.32 28.80 -11.78
C ASN A 67 -9.20 29.58 -11.06
N TRP A 68 -9.20 30.91 -11.16
CA TRP A 68 -8.21 31.74 -10.47
C TRP A 68 -8.47 31.76 -8.96
N GLN A 69 -9.72 31.98 -8.53
CA GLN A 69 -10.10 31.91 -7.12
C GLN A 69 -9.83 30.52 -6.54
N TYR A 70 -10.04 29.46 -7.31
CA TYR A 70 -9.71 28.10 -6.88
C TYR A 70 -8.21 27.94 -6.58
N ARG A 71 -7.34 28.39 -7.49
CA ARG A 71 -5.88 28.34 -7.26
C ARG A 71 -5.46 29.18 -6.06
N GLN A 72 -5.99 30.39 -5.93
CA GLN A 72 -5.71 31.26 -4.79
C GLN A 72 -6.16 30.61 -3.46
N TYR A 73 -7.38 30.05 -3.43
CA TYR A 73 -7.89 29.36 -2.25
C TYR A 73 -6.99 28.19 -1.84
N LEU A 74 -6.54 27.38 -2.81
CA LEU A 74 -5.64 26.26 -2.54
C LEU A 74 -4.28 26.73 -2.02
N THR A 75 -3.72 27.83 -2.54
CA THR A 75 -2.44 28.34 -2.05
C THR A 75 -2.56 28.92 -0.65
N ASP A 76 -3.62 29.68 -0.39
CA ASP A 76 -3.82 30.37 0.89
C ASP A 76 -4.16 29.37 2.02
N ASN A 77 -4.84 28.26 1.68
CA ASN A 77 -5.30 27.23 2.62
C ASN A 77 -4.52 25.91 2.53
N ALA A 78 -3.42 25.85 1.76
CA ALA A 78 -2.67 24.62 1.49
C ALA A 78 -2.35 23.83 2.76
N SER A 79 -1.79 24.51 3.76
CA SER A 79 -1.40 23.90 5.04
C SER A 79 -2.58 23.28 5.80
N SER A 80 -3.78 23.86 5.67
CA SER A 80 -5.00 23.35 6.32
C SER A 80 -5.53 22.11 5.59
N ILE A 81 -5.62 22.18 4.26
CA ILE A 81 -6.09 21.10 3.40
C ILE A 81 -5.20 19.86 3.58
N ILE A 82 -3.87 20.04 3.57
CA ILE A 82 -2.92 18.93 3.79
C ILE A 82 -3.16 18.25 5.15
N LYS A 83 -3.36 19.03 6.22
CA LYS A 83 -3.61 18.49 7.56
C LYS A 83 -4.94 17.72 7.63
N GLN A 84 -5.99 18.24 6.99
CA GLN A 84 -7.29 17.58 6.95
C GLN A 84 -7.24 16.26 6.17
N ASN A 85 -6.68 16.29 4.95
CA ASN A 85 -6.50 15.07 4.14
C ASN A 85 -5.67 14.02 4.88
N LEU A 86 -4.63 14.45 5.59
CA LEU A 86 -3.82 13.56 6.42
C LEU A 86 -4.65 12.94 7.55
N ALA A 87 -5.45 13.72 8.27
CA ALA A 87 -6.29 13.23 9.36
C ALA A 87 -7.36 12.24 8.86
N GLU A 88 -7.99 12.51 7.71
CA GLU A 88 -8.94 11.60 7.06
C GLU A 88 -8.26 10.28 6.67
N THR A 89 -7.10 10.36 6.00
CA THR A 89 -6.33 9.18 5.61
C THR A 89 -5.89 8.37 6.84
N MET A 90 -5.44 9.05 7.89
CA MET A 90 -5.05 8.44 9.16
C MET A 90 -6.22 7.69 9.82
N ASN A 91 -7.43 8.24 9.76
CA ASN A 91 -8.64 7.57 10.22
C ASN A 91 -8.95 6.32 9.38
N ASP A 92 -8.89 6.44 8.05
CA ASP A 92 -9.16 5.33 7.13
C ASP A 92 -8.20 4.14 7.32
N ILE A 93 -6.92 4.40 7.61
CA ILE A 93 -5.92 3.35 7.88
C ILE A 93 -5.93 2.86 9.34
N GLY A 94 -6.84 3.37 10.18
CA GLY A 94 -6.95 2.99 11.61
C GLY A 94 -5.85 3.56 12.51
N TYR A 95 -5.16 4.60 12.06
CA TYR A 95 -4.04 5.23 12.75
C TYR A 95 -4.46 6.54 13.44
N ILE A 96 -5.06 6.43 14.63
CA ILE A 96 -5.76 7.55 15.29
C ILE A 96 -4.83 8.45 16.11
N ALA A 97 -3.79 7.91 16.75
CA ALA A 97 -2.76 8.67 17.46
C ALA A 97 -1.58 7.77 17.84
N ARG A 98 -0.36 8.32 17.86
CA ARG A 98 0.74 7.69 18.62
C ARG A 98 0.60 8.12 20.08
N TYR A 99 -0.01 7.28 20.91
CA TYR A 99 -0.07 7.50 22.36
C TYR A 99 1.28 7.32 23.07
N ALA A 100 2.31 6.87 22.35
CA ALA A 100 3.67 6.75 22.85
C ALA A 100 4.58 7.74 22.10
N GLN A 101 5.42 8.44 22.86
CA GLN A 101 6.61 9.07 22.30
C GLN A 101 7.35 8.00 21.49
N ALA A 102 7.68 8.29 20.23
CA ALA A 102 8.51 7.37 19.46
C ALA A 102 9.75 7.06 20.32
N PRO A 103 10.09 5.78 20.54
CA PRO A 103 11.28 5.45 21.32
C PRO A 103 12.45 6.21 20.71
N THR A 104 13.36 6.69 21.55
CA THR A 104 14.59 7.35 21.10
C THR A 104 15.45 6.28 20.43
N ILE A 105 15.14 5.96 19.17
CA ILE A 105 15.89 4.99 18.39
C ILE A 105 17.23 5.66 18.12
N PRO A 106 18.36 5.10 18.60
CA PRO A 106 19.65 5.63 18.20
C PRO A 106 19.73 5.54 16.68
N TYR A 107 20.19 6.62 16.03
CA TYR A 107 20.43 6.62 14.59
C TYR A 107 21.47 5.55 14.27
N THR A 108 21.03 4.41 13.74
CA THR A 108 21.92 3.38 13.20
C THR A 108 22.08 3.65 11.70
N PRO A 109 23.25 4.12 11.24
CA PRO A 109 23.47 4.30 9.81
C PRO A 109 23.31 2.96 9.08
N PRO A 110 22.86 2.97 7.81
CA PRO A 110 22.77 1.76 7.01
C PRO A 110 24.12 1.01 6.96
N TYR A 111 24.06 -0.32 6.99
CA TYR A 111 25.25 -1.14 6.85
C TYR A 111 25.84 -1.03 5.44
N THR A 112 27.14 -0.73 5.34
CA THR A 112 27.87 -0.66 4.08
C THR A 112 28.83 -1.84 3.95
N TYR A 113 28.74 -2.57 2.82
CA TYR A 113 29.64 -3.66 2.49
C TYR A 113 30.97 -3.12 1.96
N LYS A 114 32.09 -3.72 2.37
CA LYS A 114 33.43 -3.25 1.97
C LYS A 114 33.80 -3.61 0.54
N SER A 115 33.28 -4.71 0.03
CA SER A 115 33.58 -5.23 -1.30
C SER A 115 32.48 -6.19 -1.77
N TYR A 116 32.48 -6.54 -3.06
CA TYR A 116 31.60 -7.58 -3.60
C TYR A 116 31.91 -9.00 -3.08
N LEU A 117 33.02 -9.18 -2.36
CA LEU A 117 33.37 -10.44 -1.69
C LEU A 117 32.93 -10.46 -0.22
N ASP A 118 32.40 -9.35 0.29
CA ASP A 118 31.98 -9.20 1.67
C ASP A 118 30.63 -9.88 1.90
N LYS A 119 30.66 -11.04 2.57
CA LYS A 119 29.48 -11.87 2.87
C LYS A 119 28.99 -11.72 4.31
N THR A 120 29.34 -10.61 4.96
CA THR A 120 28.96 -10.36 6.35
C THR A 120 27.47 -10.07 6.45
N ASN A 121 26.77 -10.78 7.34
CA ASN A 121 25.35 -10.56 7.59
C ASN A 121 25.21 -9.53 8.72
N ALA A 122 24.82 -8.31 8.36
CA ALA A 122 24.53 -7.26 9.33
C ALA A 122 23.29 -7.59 10.19
N PRO A 123 23.12 -6.96 11.37
CA PRO A 123 21.91 -7.13 12.18
C PRO A 123 20.64 -6.82 11.37
N GLY A 124 19.65 -7.72 11.42
CA GLY A 124 18.42 -7.61 10.63
C GLY A 124 18.57 -7.99 9.14
N TYR A 125 19.67 -8.65 8.77
CA TYR A 125 19.81 -9.19 7.43
C TYR A 125 18.80 -10.31 7.17
N GLU A 126 17.84 -10.02 6.30
CA GLU A 126 16.89 -11.00 5.79
C GLU A 126 17.32 -11.52 4.40
N GLN A 127 17.16 -12.82 4.17
CA GLN A 127 17.50 -13.47 2.90
C GLN A 127 16.21 -13.89 2.17
N SER A 128 16.14 -13.61 0.87
CA SER A 128 15.07 -14.06 -0.02
C SER A 128 15.64 -14.61 -1.31
N ASP A 129 14.91 -15.51 -1.98
CA ASP A 129 15.37 -16.15 -3.21
C ASP A 129 15.71 -15.13 -4.31
N LEU A 130 14.87 -14.09 -4.45
CA LEU A 130 15.11 -12.99 -5.38
C LEU A 130 16.37 -12.20 -5.05
N LYS A 131 16.63 -11.95 -3.75
CA LYS A 131 17.82 -11.23 -3.29
C LYS A 131 19.09 -12.03 -3.55
N VAL A 132 19.05 -13.35 -3.31
CA VAL A 132 20.17 -14.25 -3.60
C VAL A 132 20.49 -14.27 -5.10
N LEU A 133 19.47 -14.40 -5.94
CA LEU A 133 19.63 -14.36 -7.40
C LEU A 133 20.22 -13.04 -7.89
N TYR A 134 19.76 -11.92 -7.33
CA TYR A 134 20.28 -10.59 -7.66
C TYR A 134 21.75 -10.45 -7.29
N PHE A 135 22.13 -10.76 -6.05
CA PHE A 135 23.53 -10.66 -5.62
C PHE A 135 24.47 -11.57 -6.40
N SER A 136 24.05 -12.80 -6.72
CA SER A 136 24.85 -13.70 -7.54
C SER A 136 25.16 -13.12 -8.94
N ARG A 137 24.21 -12.42 -9.55
CA ARG A 137 24.40 -11.75 -10.85
C ARG A 137 25.37 -10.58 -10.74
N GLU A 138 25.23 -9.76 -9.71
CA GLU A 138 26.12 -8.62 -9.46
C GLU A 138 27.55 -9.08 -9.14
N GLU A 139 27.72 -10.12 -8.32
CA GLU A 139 29.02 -10.73 -8.04
C GLU A 139 29.69 -11.26 -9.32
N LEU A 140 28.92 -11.92 -10.20
CA LEU A 140 29.42 -12.40 -11.49
C LEU A 140 29.83 -11.24 -12.41
N ASN A 141 29.00 -10.20 -12.48
CA ASN A 141 29.28 -9.00 -13.27
C ASN A 141 30.53 -8.27 -12.78
N ALA A 142 30.71 -8.13 -11.46
CA ALA A 142 31.89 -7.49 -10.87
C ALA A 142 33.19 -8.27 -11.15
N ARG A 143 33.10 -9.58 -11.40
CA ARG A 143 34.23 -10.45 -11.76
C ARG A 143 34.52 -10.52 -13.26
N LYS A 144 33.77 -9.80 -14.10
CA LYS A 144 34.04 -9.74 -15.54
C LYS A 144 35.36 -9.02 -15.78
N VAL A 145 36.43 -9.79 -15.92
CA VAL A 145 37.73 -9.31 -16.38
C VAL A 145 37.90 -9.75 -17.82
N SER A 146 38.16 -8.80 -18.72
CA SER A 146 38.59 -9.14 -20.08
C SER A 146 40.08 -9.48 -20.04
N PRO A 147 40.50 -10.69 -20.41
CA PRO A 147 41.92 -10.99 -20.53
C PRO A 147 42.52 -10.08 -21.61
N ALA A 148 43.49 -9.26 -21.22
CA ALA A 148 44.31 -8.53 -22.18
C ALA A 148 45.40 -9.48 -22.67
N ILE A 149 45.28 -9.94 -23.92
CA ILE A 149 46.34 -10.73 -24.55
C ILE A 149 47.40 -9.76 -25.04
N THR A 150 48.59 -9.78 -24.45
CA THR A 150 49.70 -8.95 -24.94
C THR A 150 50.26 -9.55 -26.23
N GLN A 151 50.86 -8.70 -27.07
CA GLN A 151 51.51 -9.14 -28.30
C GLN A 151 52.57 -10.22 -28.03
N GLU A 152 53.26 -10.15 -26.89
CA GLU A 152 54.25 -11.16 -26.47
C GLU A 152 53.61 -12.53 -26.23
N GLN A 153 52.43 -12.56 -25.57
CA GLN A 153 51.68 -13.79 -25.31
C GLN A 153 51.13 -14.40 -26.61
N LEU A 154 50.71 -13.57 -27.58
CA LEU A 154 50.30 -14.02 -28.91
C LEU A 154 51.46 -14.70 -29.67
N ILE A 155 52.65 -14.09 -29.65
CA ILE A 155 53.84 -14.62 -30.32
C ILE A 155 54.37 -15.86 -29.60
N ALA A 156 54.29 -15.92 -28.27
CA ALA A 156 54.69 -17.09 -27.51
C ALA A 156 53.82 -18.31 -27.85
N ASN A 157 52.49 -18.12 -27.91
CA ASN A 157 51.54 -19.19 -28.23
C ASN A 157 51.65 -19.67 -29.70
N SER A 158 52.00 -18.78 -30.65
CA SER A 158 52.14 -19.17 -32.06
C SER A 158 53.36 -20.04 -32.36
N LYS A 159 54.41 -20.00 -31.53
CA LYS A 159 55.61 -20.84 -31.68
C LYS A 159 55.42 -22.30 -31.27
N PHE A 160 54.38 -22.62 -30.49
CA PHE A 160 54.09 -23.99 -30.05
C PHE A 160 53.14 -24.76 -30.98
N MET A 161 52.71 -24.16 -32.10
CA MET A 161 51.79 -24.76 -33.09
C MET A 161 52.47 -25.17 -34.41
N GLN A 162 53.81 -25.28 -34.44
CA GLN A 162 54.59 -25.89 -35.53
C GLN A 162 55.28 -27.15 -35.03
#